data_AF-A0A0Q4DDI8-F1
#
_entry.id   AF-A0A0Q4DDI8-F1
#
_cell.length_a   1.000
_cell.length_b   1.000
_cell.length_c   1.000
_cell.angle_alpha   90.00
_cell.angle_beta   90.00
_cell.angle_gamma   90.00
#
_symmetry.space_group_name_H-M   'P 1'
#
loop_
_entity.id
_entity.type
_entity.pdbx_description
1 polymer ?
#
loop_
_entity_poly.entity_id
_entity_poly.type
_entity_poly.pdbx_seq_one_letter_code
_entity_poly.pdbx_strand_id
1 'polypeptide(L)'
;MTERIDHAAKAREELAEIEQMDPQTQWVEMTQKQLVVTVNIGLASVEQQRIANLIALATMPEAGTLETAAAHALLIPADNGKDRPTIRPEIREGLGL
;
A
#
# COMPACT_ATOMS: atom_id res chain seq x y z
N MET A 1 -7.56 -18.18 8.21
CA MET A 1 -6.71 -17.55 7.17
C MET A 1 -7.56 -16.49 6.50
N THR A 2 -7.26 -15.22 6.68
CA THR A 2 -7.97 -14.13 5.99
C THR A 2 -7.62 -14.24 4.51
N GLU A 3 -8.61 -14.47 3.65
CA GLU A 3 -8.38 -14.46 2.20
C GLU A 3 -7.75 -13.11 1.84
N ARG A 4 -6.56 -13.16 1.24
CA ARG A 4 -5.82 -11.98 0.84
C ARG A 4 -6.55 -11.42 -0.39
N ILE A 5 -7.44 -10.45 -0.17
CA ILE A 5 -8.22 -9.85 -1.25
C ILE A 5 -7.26 -9.09 -2.16
N ASP A 6 -7.13 -9.54 -3.40
CA ASP A 6 -6.47 -8.78 -4.45
C ASP A 6 -7.42 -7.67 -4.92
N HIS A 7 -7.25 -6.48 -4.35
CA HIS A 7 -8.04 -5.31 -4.69
C HIS A 7 -7.89 -4.90 -6.17
N ALA A 8 -6.74 -5.15 -6.79
CA ALA A 8 -6.54 -4.89 -8.22
C ALA A 8 -7.29 -5.91 -9.09
N ALA A 9 -7.39 -7.17 -8.66
CA ALA A 9 -8.25 -8.16 -9.31
C ALA A 9 -9.75 -7.77 -9.20
N LYS A 10 -10.22 -7.41 -8.00
CA LYS A 10 -11.62 -6.96 -7.79
C LYS A 10 -11.97 -5.72 -8.61
N ALA A 11 -11.07 -4.74 -8.70
CA ALA A 11 -11.32 -3.56 -9.53
C ALA A 11 -11.48 -3.91 -11.02
N ARG A 12 -10.71 -4.88 -11.52
CA ARG A 12 -10.81 -5.36 -12.91
C ARG A 12 -12.09 -6.15 -13.15
N GLU A 13 -12.50 -6.98 -12.20
CA GLU A 13 -13.76 -7.73 -12.26
C GLU A 13 -14.96 -6.78 -12.35
N GLU A 14 -15.04 -5.79 -11.46
CA GLU A 14 -16.12 -4.79 -11.46
C GLU A 14 -16.13 -3.95 -12.74
N LEU A 15 -14.97 -3.59 -13.28
CA LEU A 15 -14.89 -2.91 -14.59
C LEU A 15 -15.41 -3.79 -15.73
N ALA A 16 -15.02 -5.06 -15.76
CA ALA A 16 -15.47 -6.02 -16.78
C ALA A 16 -16.99 -6.27 -16.71
N GLU A 17 -17.58 -6.24 -15.51
CA GLU A 17 -19.03 -6.32 -15.33
C GLU A 17 -19.73 -5.06 -15.86
N ILE A 18 -19.19 -3.85 -15.61
CA ILE A 18 -19.74 -2.60 -16.17
C ILE A 18 -19.71 -2.65 -17.71
N GLU A 19 -18.65 -3.16 -18.33
CA GLU A 19 -18.52 -3.26 -19.79
C GLU A 19 -19.52 -4.22 -20.43
N GLN A 20 -20.01 -5.22 -19.68
CA GLN A 20 -20.98 -6.22 -20.15
C GLN A 20 -22.44 -5.82 -19.91
N MET A 21 -22.70 -4.74 -19.18
CA MET A 21 -24.05 -4.26 -18.89
C MET A 21 -24.74 -3.65 -20.12
N ASP A 22 -26.06 -3.80 -20.19
CA ASP A 22 -26.89 -3.04 -21.12
C ASP A 22 -26.68 -1.53 -20.88
N PRO A 23 -26.42 -0.72 -21.93
CA PRO A 23 -26.25 0.73 -21.83
C PRO A 23 -27.36 1.46 -21.05
N GLN A 24 -28.60 0.93 -21.05
CA GLN A 24 -29.70 1.51 -20.26
C GLN A 24 -29.55 1.27 -18.75
N THR A 25 -29.06 0.10 -18.36
CA THR A 25 -28.83 -0.28 -16.95
C THR A 25 -27.52 0.32 -16.42
N GLN A 26 -26.55 0.51 -17.31
CA GLN A 26 -25.24 1.06 -17.01
C GLN A 26 -25.37 2.41 -16.31
N TRP A 27 -26.20 3.34 -16.81
CA TRP A 27 -26.37 4.66 -16.18
C TRP A 27 -26.86 4.64 -14.72
N VAL A 28 -27.66 3.64 -14.35
CA VAL A 28 -28.24 3.54 -13.00
C VAL A 28 -27.24 2.92 -12.03
N GLU A 29 -26.53 1.87 -12.44
CA GLU A 29 -25.61 1.12 -11.55
C GLU A 29 -24.15 1.61 -11.61
N MET A 30 -23.79 2.41 -12.62
CA MET A 30 -22.42 2.87 -12.85
C MET A 30 -21.88 3.69 -11.69
N THR A 31 -22.70 4.49 -11.00
CA THR A 31 -22.22 5.31 -9.87
C THR A 31 -21.70 4.45 -8.72
N GLN A 32 -22.40 3.35 -8.40
CA GLN A 32 -22.01 2.46 -7.30
C GLN A 32 -20.83 1.59 -7.69
N LYS A 33 -20.84 0.98 -8.88
CA LYS A 33 -19.73 0.14 -9.34
C LYS A 33 -18.45 0.95 -9.57
N GLN A 34 -18.53 2.17 -10.10
CA GLN A 34 -17.37 3.06 -10.22
C GLN A 34 -16.78 3.44 -8.86
N LEU A 35 -17.62 3.66 -7.84
CA LEU A 35 -17.14 3.92 -6.49
C LEU A 35 -16.36 2.71 -5.95
N VAL A 36 -16.89 1.50 -6.12
CA VAL A 36 -16.22 0.25 -5.71
C VAL A 36 -14.89 0.07 -6.45
N VAL A 37 -14.85 0.32 -7.76
CA VAL A 37 -13.60 0.30 -8.55
C VAL A 37 -12.60 1.31 -8.01
N THR A 38 -13.02 2.56 -7.79
CA THR A 38 -12.16 3.65 -7.31
C THR A 38 -11.56 3.31 -5.94
N VAL A 39 -12.38 2.77 -5.02
CA VAL A 39 -11.92 2.34 -3.70
C VAL A 39 -10.91 1.21 -3.82
N ASN A 40 -11.18 0.20 -4.63
CA ASN A 40 -10.26 -0.93 -4.79
C ASN A 40 -8.93 -0.53 -5.46
N ILE A 41 -8.94 0.38 -6.44
CA ILE A 41 -7.72 0.94 -7.02
C ILE A 41 -6.92 1.73 -5.96
N GLY A 42 -7.61 2.52 -5.14
CA GLY A 42 -7.00 3.25 -4.03
C GLY A 42 -6.33 2.32 -3.02
N LEU A 43 -7.02 1.27 -2.59
CA LEU A 43 -6.48 0.26 -1.68
C LEU A 43 -5.28 -0.49 -2.29
N ALA A 44 -5.35 -0.84 -3.58
CA ALA A 44 -4.23 -1.46 -4.28
C ALA A 44 -3.00 -0.53 -4.34
N SER A 45 -3.21 0.77 -4.55
CA SER A 45 -2.13 1.78 -4.57
C SER A 45 -1.48 1.95 -3.21
N VAL A 46 -2.27 1.98 -2.13
CA VAL A 46 -1.75 2.01 -0.75
C VAL A 46 -0.92 0.77 -0.44
N GLU A 47 -1.39 -0.41 -0.84
CA GLU A 47 -0.64 -1.66 -0.65
C GLU A 47 0.65 -1.70 -1.47
N GLN A 48 0.64 -1.17 -2.71
CA GLN A 48 1.86 -1.00 -3.51
C GLN A 48 2.86 -0.07 -2.82
N GLN A 49 2.41 1.05 -2.24
CA GLN A 49 3.28 1.93 -1.47
C GLN A 49 3.84 1.26 -0.22
N ARG A 50 3.02 0.45 0.48
CA ARG A 50 3.46 -0.35 1.63
C ARG A 50 4.57 -1.32 1.23
N ILE A 51 4.40 -2.06 0.13
CA ILE A 51 5.40 -2.98 -0.41
C ILE A 51 6.66 -2.23 -0.83
N ALA A 52 6.54 -1.09 -1.52
CA ALA A 52 7.68 -0.26 -1.92
C ALA A 52 8.49 0.21 -0.70
N ASN A 53 7.82 0.63 0.37
CA ASN A 53 8.46 1.03 1.63
C ASN A 53 9.16 -0.15 2.32
N LEU A 54 8.56 -1.34 2.32
CA LEU A 54 9.18 -2.56 2.85
C LEU A 54 10.43 -2.95 2.06
N ILE A 55 10.38 -2.86 0.73
CA ILE A 55 11.55 -3.10 -0.13
C ILE A 55 12.63 -2.05 0.16
N ALA A 56 12.27 -0.77 0.21
CA ALA A 56 13.20 0.31 0.52
C ALA A 56 13.93 0.02 1.84
N LEU A 57 13.20 -0.31 2.91
CA LEU A 57 13.74 -0.70 4.21
C LEU A 57 14.67 -1.93 4.14
N ALA A 58 14.29 -2.97 3.40
CA ALA A 58 15.11 -4.18 3.24
C ALA A 58 16.40 -3.93 2.43
N THR A 59 16.39 -2.95 1.52
CA THR A 59 17.54 -2.58 0.69
C THR A 59 18.45 -1.52 1.31
N MET A 60 18.09 -0.98 2.49
CA MET A 60 18.97 -0.02 3.18
C MET A 60 20.25 -0.75 3.61
N PRO A 61 21.44 -0.28 3.19
CA PRO A 61 22.69 -0.89 3.62
C PRO A 61 22.79 -0.83 5.15
N GLU A 62 23.03 -1.99 5.78
CA GLU A 62 23.30 -2.07 7.21
C GLU A 62 24.49 -1.18 7.55
N ALA A 63 24.24 -0.17 8.39
CA ALA A 63 25.25 0.58 9.13
C ALA A 63 26.45 1.11 8.31
N GLY A 64 26.26 2.23 7.63
CA GLY A 64 27.39 3.02 7.17
C GLY A 64 26.93 4.17 6.29
N THR A 65 26.78 5.36 6.88
CA THR A 65 26.54 6.63 6.18
C THR A 65 25.25 6.70 5.36
N LEU A 66 24.12 7.00 6.01
CA LEU A 66 22.88 7.35 5.32
C LEU A 66 22.50 8.81 5.59
N GLU A 67 23.08 9.71 4.79
CA GLU A 67 22.62 11.08 4.54
C GLU A 67 21.38 11.13 3.60
N THR A 68 20.50 10.14 3.63
CA THR A 68 19.21 10.28 2.91
C THR A 68 18.14 10.71 3.89
N ALA A 69 17.64 11.93 3.74
CA ALA A 69 16.57 12.49 4.57
C ALA A 69 15.33 11.57 4.68
N ALA A 70 15.09 10.70 3.69
CA ALA A 70 14.06 9.68 3.72
C ALA A 70 14.29 8.60 4.80
N ALA A 71 15.54 8.19 5.05
CA ALA A 71 15.91 7.23 6.09
C ALA A 71 15.60 7.77 7.51
N HIS A 72 15.88 9.05 7.74
CA HIS A 72 15.62 9.72 9.03
C HIS A 72 14.13 9.85 9.36
N ALA A 73 13.26 9.96 8.35
CA ALA A 73 11.82 9.98 8.58
C ALA A 73 11.29 8.62 9.06
N LEU A 74 11.88 7.51 8.57
CA LEU A 74 11.41 6.14 8.84
C LEU A 74 11.98 5.54 10.12
N LEU A 75 13.20 5.94 10.50
CA LEU A 75 13.98 5.32 11.57
C LEU A 75 14.03 6.21 12.82
N ILE A 76 14.05 5.56 13.98
CA ILE A 76 14.49 6.18 15.22
C ILE A 76 16.02 6.11 15.22
N PRO A 77 16.72 7.25 15.33
CA PRO A 77 18.17 7.27 15.48
C PRO A 77 18.58 6.35 16.63
N ALA A 78 19.62 5.54 16.43
CA ALA A 78 20.14 4.69 17.48
C ALA A 78 20.69 5.57 18.61
N ASP A 79 19.98 5.65 19.72
CA ASP A 79 20.45 6.31 20.92
C ASP A 79 20.79 5.25 21.97
N ASN A 80 22.01 5.33 22.50
CA ASN A 80 22.47 4.62 23.70
C ASN A 80 22.47 3.07 23.67
N GLY A 81 23.26 2.47 22.76
CA GLY A 81 23.75 1.08 22.92
C GLY A 81 22.96 -0.02 22.20
N LYS A 82 22.07 0.34 21.28
CA LYS A 82 21.55 -0.61 20.28
C LYS A 82 22.30 -0.39 18.97
N ASP A 83 23.00 -1.41 18.49
CA ASP A 83 23.84 -1.35 17.28
C ASP A 83 23.05 -1.13 15.98
N ARG A 84 21.72 -1.04 16.03
CA ARG A 84 20.86 -0.95 14.84
C ARG A 84 19.74 0.07 15.04
N PRO A 85 19.57 1.04 14.12
CA PRO A 85 18.40 1.92 14.12
C PRO A 85 17.12 1.08 14.00
N THR A 86 16.09 1.47 14.72
CA THR A 86 14.80 0.76 14.77
C THR A 86 13.74 1.57 14.03
N ILE A 87 12.81 0.93 13.32
CA ILE A 87 11.69 1.62 12.65
C ILE A 87 10.77 2.25 13.70
N ARG A 88 10.28 3.47 13.43
CA ARG A 88 9.31 4.16 14.31
C ARG A 88 8.04 3.30 14.50
N PRO A 89 7.49 3.16 15.72
CA PRO A 89 6.31 2.33 16.00
C PRO A 89 5.11 2.61 15.10
N GLU A 90 4.82 3.88 14.86
CA GLU A 90 3.70 4.34 14.02
C GLU A 90 3.87 3.93 12.54
N ILE A 91 5.11 3.86 12.05
CA ILE A 91 5.43 3.42 10.69
C ILE A 91 5.42 1.90 10.62
N ARG A 92 5.94 1.24 11.66
CA ARG A 92 5.93 -0.21 11.79
C ARG A 92 4.50 -0.75 11.73
N GLU A 93 3.57 -0.12 12.43
CA GLU A 93 2.13 -0.44 12.38
C GLU A 93 1.54 -0.24 10.98
N GLY A 94 1.79 0.93 10.36
CA GLY A 94 1.34 1.21 8.99
C GLY A 94 1.92 0.26 7.93
N LEU A 95 3.07 -0.37 8.20
CA LEU A 95 3.69 -1.38 7.36
C LEU A 95 3.27 -2.82 7.72
N GLY A 96 2.58 -3.05 8.83
CA GLY A 96 2.17 -4.38 9.29
C GLY A 96 3.32 -5.28 9.75
N LEU A 97 4.33 -4.70 10.42
CA LEU A 97 5.56 -5.36 10.91
C LEU A 97 5.57 -5.60 12.43
#